data_AF-D2HKR8-F1
#
_entry.id   AF-D2HKR8-F1
#
_cell.length_a   1.000
_cell.length_b   1.000
_cell.length_c   1.000
_cell.angle_alpha   90.00
_cell.angle_beta   90.00
_cell.angle_gamma   90.00
#
_symmetry.space_group_name_H-M   'P 1'
#
loop_
_entity.id
_entity.type
_entity.pdbx_description
1 polymer ?
#
loop_
_entity_poly.entity_id
_entity_poly.type
_entity_poly.pdbx_seq_one_letter_code
_entity_poly.pdbx_strand_id
1 'polypeptide(L)'
;QVKLEASSVCFCSVHRDEPQHKILVLVNPQDTKTVVAVYIKESWWPTEDVLRTSDPAREGLMKVQSFGERIVLFILNVVIFGRLERNLDDGDMFFLPHSVKEQAKIVWRDGSAVGFYTTKRKGSLCGDGTGACYLLPVFDTVFVRKTYRRQGLGMAMLQDFCETFREDEALGVSWPISPAMYQVCRKFLLAHPEERGRLWEVEAPGGWDQRGSIWLKVQLQQSRPPD
;
A
#
# COMPACT_ATOMS: atom_id res chain seq x y z
N GLN A 1 7.22 -4.99 -29.12
CA GLN A 1 5.75 -4.88 -29.30
C GLN A 1 5.15 -6.21 -28.90
N VAL A 2 4.28 -6.25 -27.88
CA VAL A 2 3.61 -7.48 -27.44
C VAL A 2 2.45 -7.76 -28.40
N LYS A 3 2.40 -8.96 -28.99
CA LYS A 3 1.28 -9.36 -29.85
C LYS A 3 0.07 -9.69 -28.97
N LEU A 4 -1.10 -9.21 -29.38
CA LEU A 4 -2.38 -9.53 -28.76
C LEU A 4 -2.78 -10.95 -29.18
N GLU A 5 -2.41 -11.93 -28.36
CA GLU A 5 -2.79 -13.33 -28.53
C GLU A 5 -3.56 -13.80 -27.30
N ALA A 6 -4.50 -14.73 -27.46
CA ALA A 6 -5.38 -15.19 -26.38
C ALA A 6 -4.59 -15.75 -25.18
N SER A 7 -3.42 -16.35 -25.42
CA SER A 7 -2.50 -16.85 -24.39
C SER A 7 -1.84 -15.75 -23.55
N SER A 8 -1.80 -14.52 -24.05
CA SER A 8 -1.19 -13.36 -23.39
C SER A 8 -2.20 -12.53 -22.62
N VAL A 9 -3.48 -12.91 -22.63
CA VAL A 9 -4.57 -12.16 -22.00
C VAL A 9 -5.16 -12.99 -20.87
N CYS A 10 -5.28 -12.39 -19.67
CA CYS A 10 -5.91 -13.06 -18.54
C CYS A 10 -6.79 -12.09 -17.73
N PHE A 11 -7.77 -12.66 -17.01
CA PHE A 11 -8.57 -11.89 -16.06
C PHE A 11 -7.86 -11.81 -14.71
N CYS A 12 -7.78 -10.61 -14.14
CA CYS A 12 -7.31 -10.38 -12.78
C CYS A 12 -8.41 -9.74 -11.93
N SER A 13 -8.62 -10.27 -10.73
CA SER A 13 -9.53 -9.65 -9.75
C SER A 13 -8.89 -8.39 -9.15
N VAL A 14 -9.60 -7.27 -9.20
CA VAL A 14 -9.16 -5.99 -8.62
C VAL A 14 -9.25 -6.03 -7.09
N HIS A 15 -10.17 -6.84 -6.56
CA HIS A 15 -10.38 -7.04 -5.14
C HIS A 15 -10.23 -8.51 -4.77
N ARG A 16 -9.76 -8.78 -3.54
CA ARG A 16 -9.65 -10.16 -3.04
C ARG A 16 -11.00 -10.77 -2.64
N ASP A 17 -11.96 -9.94 -2.24
CA ASP A 17 -13.27 -10.33 -1.70
C ASP A 17 -14.43 -10.17 -2.69
N GLU A 18 -14.20 -9.52 -3.83
CA GLU A 18 -15.22 -9.30 -4.87
C GLU A 18 -14.75 -9.87 -6.22
N PRO A 19 -14.92 -11.18 -6.46
CA PRO A 19 -14.42 -11.84 -7.66
C PRO A 19 -15.15 -11.39 -8.93
N GLN A 20 -16.26 -10.66 -8.83
CA GLN A 20 -16.96 -10.10 -10.00
C GLN A 20 -16.24 -8.89 -10.60
N HIS A 21 -15.47 -8.15 -9.79
CA HIS A 21 -14.71 -7.00 -10.25
C HIS A 21 -13.37 -7.46 -10.84
N LYS A 22 -13.41 -7.87 -12.11
CA LYS A 22 -12.23 -8.30 -12.87
C LYS A 22 -11.88 -7.30 -13.96
N ILE A 23 -10.59 -7.21 -14.27
CA ILE A 23 -10.07 -6.51 -15.44
C ILE A 23 -9.29 -7.50 -16.32
N LEU A 24 -9.29 -7.25 -17.63
CA LEU A 24 -8.41 -7.96 -18.55
C LEU A 24 -7.03 -7.31 -18.49
N VAL A 25 -6.01 -8.14 -18.34
CA VAL A 25 -4.61 -7.72 -18.35
C VAL A 25 -3.88 -8.44 -19.47
N LEU A 26 -2.98 -7.71 -20.13
CA LEU A 26 -2.07 -8.22 -21.13
C LEU A 26 -0.73 -8.50 -20.43
N VAL A 27 -0.27 -9.74 -20.50
CA VAL A 27 1.03 -10.16 -19.95
C VAL A 27 2.08 -10.29 -21.05
N ASN A 28 3.34 -10.13 -20.69
CA ASN A 28 4.46 -10.40 -21.58
C ASN A 28 4.49 -11.90 -21.92
N PRO A 29 4.39 -12.30 -23.19
CA PRO A 29 4.39 -13.71 -23.59
C PRO A 29 5.68 -14.45 -23.22
N GLN A 30 6.79 -13.74 -23.00
CA GLN A 30 8.08 -14.36 -22.67
C GLN A 30 8.13 -14.91 -21.24
N ASP A 31 7.53 -14.20 -20.28
CA ASP A 31 7.58 -14.58 -18.86
C ASP A 31 6.20 -14.92 -18.28
N THR A 32 5.11 -14.62 -19.01
CA THR A 32 3.69 -14.82 -18.64
C THR A 32 3.26 -14.20 -17.31
N LYS A 33 4.09 -13.33 -16.74
CA LYS A 33 3.94 -12.77 -15.37
C LYS A 33 3.94 -11.25 -15.37
N THR A 34 4.67 -10.63 -16.29
CA THR A 34 4.81 -9.18 -16.38
C THR A 34 3.59 -8.60 -17.06
N VAL A 35 2.74 -7.89 -16.32
CA VAL A 35 1.61 -7.17 -16.89
C VAL A 35 2.12 -5.90 -17.59
N VAL A 36 1.82 -5.77 -18.88
CA VAL A 36 2.26 -4.66 -19.73
C VAL A 36 1.15 -3.65 -20.06
N ALA A 37 -0.10 -4.11 -20.06
CA ALA A 37 -1.26 -3.26 -20.32
C ALA A 37 -2.52 -3.84 -19.66
N VAL A 38 -3.54 -3.01 -19.50
CA VAL A 38 -4.86 -3.40 -19.01
C VAL A 38 -5.95 -2.86 -19.92
N TYR A 39 -7.05 -3.60 -20.04
CA TYR A 39 -8.17 -3.22 -20.88
C TYR A 39 -9.18 -2.40 -20.07
N ILE A 40 -9.35 -1.13 -20.44
CA ILE A 40 -10.23 -0.17 -19.76
C ILE A 40 -10.97 0.63 -20.82
N LYS A 41 -12.30 0.73 -20.68
CA LYS A 41 -13.18 1.49 -21.60
C LYS A 41 -12.90 1.18 -23.08
N GLU A 42 -12.98 -0.09 -23.43
CA GLU A 42 -12.82 -0.57 -24.82
C GLU A 42 -11.44 -0.34 -25.45
N SER A 43 -10.41 -0.10 -24.63
CA SER A 43 -9.05 0.16 -25.12
C SER A 43 -7.99 -0.48 -24.23
N TRP A 44 -6.85 -0.83 -24.83
CA TRP A 44 -5.67 -1.29 -24.09
C TRP A 44 -4.83 -0.10 -23.66
N TRP A 45 -4.59 -0.01 -22.35
CA TRP A 45 -3.79 1.05 -21.75
C TRP A 45 -2.49 0.46 -21.19
N PRO A 46 -1.32 0.96 -21.60
CA PRO A 46 -0.06 0.66 -20.92
C PRO A 46 -0.16 0.96 -19.43
N THR A 47 0.48 0.15 -18.60
CA THR A 47 0.39 0.28 -17.13
C THR A 47 0.79 1.67 -16.64
N GLU A 48 1.82 2.28 -17.23
CA GLU A 48 2.25 3.65 -16.90
C GLU A 48 1.22 4.72 -17.27
N ASP A 49 0.47 4.53 -18.35
CA ASP A 49 -0.55 5.50 -18.78
C ASP A 49 -1.78 5.43 -17.87
N VAL A 50 -2.10 4.25 -17.32
CA VAL A 50 -3.16 4.11 -16.30
C VAL A 50 -2.83 4.85 -15.02
N LEU A 51 -1.54 5.03 -14.70
CA LEU A 51 -1.11 5.78 -13.52
C LEU A 51 -1.17 7.30 -13.74
N ARG A 52 -1.49 7.78 -14.94
CA ARG A 52 -1.65 9.21 -15.23
C ARG A 52 -3.11 9.61 -15.17
N THR A 53 -3.34 10.87 -14.82
CA THR A 53 -4.64 11.51 -14.93
C THR A 53 -4.63 12.58 -16.01
N SER A 54 -5.80 12.91 -16.56
CA SER A 54 -5.96 14.01 -17.49
C SER A 54 -5.91 15.39 -16.82
N ASP A 55 -5.98 15.43 -15.48
CA ASP A 55 -5.86 16.66 -14.70
C ASP A 55 -4.38 16.86 -14.27
N PRO A 56 -3.62 17.73 -14.96
CA PRO A 56 -2.22 17.96 -14.63
C PRO A 56 -2.03 18.66 -13.27
N ALA A 57 -3.07 19.27 -12.71
CA ALA A 57 -3.01 19.90 -11.39
C ALA A 57 -3.22 18.90 -10.24
N ARG A 58 -3.50 17.63 -10.55
CA ARG A 58 -3.73 16.59 -9.56
C ARG A 58 -2.44 16.27 -8.80
N GLU A 59 -2.42 16.68 -7.54
CA GLU A 59 -1.21 16.69 -6.69
C GLU A 59 -1.55 16.29 -5.24
N GLY A 60 -0.63 15.61 -4.56
CA GLY A 60 -0.73 15.29 -3.13
C GLY A 60 -1.53 14.02 -2.81
N LEU A 61 -1.88 13.86 -1.53
CA LEU A 61 -2.60 12.69 -1.00
C LEU A 61 -4.10 12.81 -1.25
N MET A 62 -4.68 11.85 -1.96
CA MET A 62 -6.11 11.84 -2.29
C MET A 62 -6.76 10.52 -1.92
N LYS A 63 -7.93 10.57 -1.30
CA LYS A 63 -8.72 9.38 -0.97
C LYS A 63 -9.23 8.71 -2.24
N VAL A 64 -9.13 7.39 -2.28
CA VAL A 64 -9.72 6.57 -3.34
C VAL A 64 -11.24 6.54 -3.17
N GLN A 65 -11.98 7.03 -4.17
CA GLN A 65 -13.44 7.18 -4.14
C GLN A 65 -14.13 6.51 -5.33
N SER A 66 -13.43 6.30 -6.44
CA SER A 66 -13.97 5.74 -7.67
C SER A 66 -13.39 4.36 -7.99
N PHE A 67 -14.09 3.60 -8.83
CA PHE A 67 -13.57 2.34 -9.35
C PHE A 67 -12.33 2.55 -10.24
N GLY A 68 -12.25 3.66 -10.98
CA GLY A 68 -11.05 4.01 -11.74
C GLY A 68 -9.82 4.15 -10.85
N GLU A 69 -9.94 4.82 -9.70
CA GLU A 69 -8.86 4.92 -8.72
C GLU A 69 -8.56 3.59 -8.04
N ARG A 70 -9.54 2.68 -7.90
CA ARG A 70 -9.28 1.30 -7.47
C ARG A 70 -8.42 0.54 -8.48
N ILE A 71 -8.61 0.78 -9.78
CA ILE A 71 -7.72 0.23 -10.81
C ILE A 71 -6.32 0.82 -10.67
N VAL A 72 -6.18 2.15 -10.49
CA VAL A 72 -4.86 2.78 -10.25
C VAL A 72 -4.16 2.18 -9.03
N LEU A 73 -4.88 2.01 -7.92
CA LEU A 73 -4.38 1.36 -6.71
C LEU A 73 -3.95 -0.08 -6.98
N PHE A 74 -4.75 -0.86 -7.72
CA PHE A 74 -4.42 -2.22 -8.12
C PHE A 74 -3.14 -2.28 -8.96
N ILE A 75 -2.98 -1.38 -9.94
CA ILE A 75 -1.76 -1.30 -10.75
C ILE A 75 -0.55 -0.99 -9.88
N LEU A 76 -0.62 0.03 -9.01
CA LEU A 76 0.49 0.35 -8.10
C LEU A 76 0.86 -0.84 -7.20
N ASN A 77 -0.14 -1.55 -6.68
CA ASN A 77 0.04 -2.62 -5.71
C ASN A 77 0.52 -3.93 -6.34
N VAL A 78 -0.27 -4.47 -7.27
CA VAL A 78 -0.08 -5.83 -7.78
C VAL A 78 0.93 -5.85 -8.94
N VAL A 79 0.92 -4.81 -9.77
CA VAL A 79 1.76 -4.76 -10.98
C VAL A 79 3.09 -4.06 -10.68
N ILE A 80 3.05 -2.77 -10.32
CA ILE A 80 4.26 -1.98 -10.12
C ILE A 80 5.06 -2.51 -8.93
N PHE A 81 4.47 -2.51 -7.73
CA PHE A 81 5.12 -3.09 -6.57
C PHE A 81 5.36 -4.59 -6.78
N GLY A 82 4.29 -5.39 -6.90
CA GLY A 82 4.39 -6.85 -6.89
C GLY A 82 5.29 -7.50 -7.95
N ARG A 83 5.49 -6.86 -9.11
CA ARG A 83 6.27 -7.43 -10.23
C ARG A 83 7.47 -6.61 -10.68
N LEU A 84 7.36 -5.28 -10.74
CA LEU A 84 8.40 -4.45 -11.38
C LEU A 84 9.39 -3.85 -10.38
N GLU A 85 8.92 -3.46 -9.20
CA GLU A 85 9.71 -2.67 -8.25
C GLU A 85 9.99 -3.38 -6.94
N ARG A 86 9.40 -4.53 -6.67
CA ARG A 86 9.70 -5.33 -5.48
C ARG A 86 11.15 -5.81 -5.49
N ASN A 87 11.77 -5.80 -4.31
CA ASN A 87 13.05 -6.46 -4.10
C ASN A 87 12.80 -7.94 -3.87
N LEU A 88 13.44 -8.83 -4.64
CA LEU A 88 13.23 -10.28 -4.52
C LEU A 88 13.83 -10.85 -3.23
N ASP A 89 14.76 -10.11 -2.60
CA ASP A 89 15.43 -10.49 -1.37
C ASP A 89 14.62 -10.13 -0.09
N ASP A 90 13.55 -9.34 -0.20
CA ASP A 90 12.72 -8.88 0.94
C ASP A 90 11.70 -9.95 1.42
N GLY A 91 11.95 -11.23 1.13
CA GLY A 91 11.08 -12.35 1.48
C GLY A 91 9.76 -12.40 0.70
N ASP A 92 8.88 -13.33 1.07
CA ASP A 92 7.56 -13.57 0.48
C ASP A 92 6.54 -12.41 0.70
N MET A 93 7.00 -11.19 0.94
CA MET A 93 6.11 -10.03 1.07
C MET A 93 5.52 -9.66 -0.30
N PHE A 94 4.35 -10.22 -0.60
CA PHE A 94 3.48 -9.76 -1.67
C PHE A 94 2.20 -9.19 -1.06
N PHE A 95 1.80 -8.02 -1.56
CA PHE A 95 0.50 -7.48 -1.21
C PHE A 95 -0.55 -8.12 -2.11
N LEU A 96 -1.52 -8.79 -1.48
CA LEU A 96 -2.71 -9.23 -2.18
C LEU A 96 -3.53 -8.02 -2.64
N PRO A 97 -4.43 -8.18 -3.63
CA PRO A 97 -5.43 -7.18 -3.94
C PRO A 97 -6.19 -6.74 -2.67
N HIS A 98 -6.42 -5.45 -2.52
CA HIS A 98 -7.11 -4.90 -1.35
C HIS A 98 -8.60 -5.26 -1.36
N SER A 99 -9.19 -5.38 -0.19
CA SER A 99 -10.64 -5.56 -0.08
C SER A 99 -11.38 -4.34 -0.64
N VAL A 100 -12.58 -4.54 -1.18
CA VAL A 100 -13.44 -3.43 -1.61
C VAL A 100 -13.77 -2.46 -0.46
N LYS A 101 -13.82 -2.99 0.78
CA LYS A 101 -14.13 -2.24 2.02
C LYS A 101 -12.92 -1.51 2.59
N GLU A 102 -11.73 -1.86 2.14
CA GLU A 102 -10.48 -1.31 2.64
C GLU A 102 -10.26 0.11 2.10
N GLN A 103 -9.96 1.05 2.99
CA GLN A 103 -9.73 2.43 2.56
C GLN A 103 -8.29 2.62 2.11
N ALA A 104 -8.13 3.50 1.13
CA ALA A 104 -6.83 3.82 0.56
C ALA A 104 -6.74 5.30 0.21
N LYS A 105 -5.52 5.82 0.21
CA LYS A 105 -5.18 7.10 -0.42
C LYS A 105 -4.04 6.88 -1.41
N ILE A 106 -4.09 7.59 -2.53
CA ILE A 106 -3.05 7.61 -3.57
C ILE A 106 -2.32 8.95 -3.48
N VAL A 107 -0.99 8.92 -3.58
CA VAL A 107 -0.16 10.11 -3.76
C VAL A 107 -0.02 10.40 -5.23
N TRP A 108 -0.36 11.63 -5.61
CA TRP A 108 -0.20 12.16 -6.95
C TRP A 108 0.96 13.17 -6.98
N ARG A 109 1.78 13.10 -8.02
CA ARG A 109 2.84 14.07 -8.37
C ARG A 109 2.74 14.37 -9.85
N ASP A 110 2.55 15.63 -10.21
CA ASP A 110 2.47 16.11 -11.60
C ASP A 110 1.46 15.28 -12.43
N GLY A 111 0.25 15.06 -11.87
CA GLY A 111 -0.80 14.25 -12.51
C GLY A 111 -0.51 12.75 -12.60
N SER A 112 0.56 12.25 -11.97
CA SER A 112 0.93 10.83 -11.96
C SER A 112 0.76 10.22 -10.56
N ALA A 113 0.20 9.03 -10.47
CA ALA A 113 0.10 8.26 -9.24
C ALA A 113 1.46 7.62 -8.92
N VAL A 114 2.04 7.98 -7.77
CA VAL A 114 3.43 7.62 -7.42
C VAL A 114 3.57 6.78 -6.16
N GLY A 115 2.47 6.55 -5.46
CA GLY A 115 2.44 5.76 -4.25
C GLY A 115 1.04 5.69 -3.67
N PHE A 116 0.88 4.89 -2.65
CA PHE A 116 -0.37 4.75 -1.93
C PHE A 116 -0.11 4.30 -0.50
N TYR A 117 -1.13 4.42 0.32
CA TYR A 117 -1.26 3.61 1.52
C TYR A 117 -2.70 3.15 1.72
N THR A 118 -2.88 2.06 2.46
CA THR A 118 -4.20 1.55 2.87
C THR A 118 -4.36 1.54 4.37
N THR A 119 -5.61 1.53 4.81
CA THR A 119 -5.94 1.48 6.23
C THR A 119 -6.97 0.41 6.52
N LYS A 120 -6.74 -0.33 7.60
CA LYS A 120 -7.76 -1.16 8.25
C LYS A 120 -8.42 -0.32 9.34
N ARG A 121 -9.75 -0.24 9.30
CA ARG A 121 -10.51 0.55 10.27
C ARG A 121 -10.72 -0.25 11.55
N LYS A 122 -10.67 0.43 12.69
CA LYS A 122 -11.17 -0.12 13.95
C LYS A 122 -12.61 -0.63 13.76
N GLY A 123 -12.89 -1.85 14.23
CA GLY A 123 -14.16 -2.54 14.06
C GLY A 123 -14.39 -3.20 12.70
N SER A 124 -13.47 -3.08 11.73
CA SER A 124 -13.56 -3.83 10.47
C SER A 124 -13.05 -5.26 10.64
N LEU A 125 -13.65 -6.20 9.90
CA LEU A 125 -13.30 -7.62 9.97
C LEU A 125 -11.85 -7.87 9.55
N CYS A 126 -11.16 -8.71 10.31
CA CYS A 126 -9.89 -9.32 9.94
C CYS A 126 -10.13 -10.29 8.77
N GLY A 127 -9.19 -10.31 7.82
CA GLY A 127 -9.30 -11.12 6.60
C GLY A 127 -8.95 -12.60 6.78
N ASP A 128 -8.82 -13.08 8.01
CA ASP A 128 -8.32 -14.42 8.38
C ASP A 128 -9.44 -15.45 8.57
N GLY A 129 -10.70 -15.06 8.38
CA GLY A 129 -11.86 -15.96 8.52
C GLY A 129 -12.25 -16.26 9.98
N THR A 130 -11.59 -15.64 10.96
CA THR A 130 -11.87 -15.85 12.39
C THR A 130 -13.12 -15.10 12.88
N GLY A 131 -13.61 -14.14 12.10
CA GLY A 131 -14.67 -13.21 12.52
C GLY A 131 -14.19 -12.12 13.48
N ALA A 132 -12.89 -12.08 13.81
CA ALA A 132 -12.31 -11.01 14.61
C ALA A 132 -12.37 -9.66 13.88
N CYS A 133 -12.34 -8.57 14.65
CA CYS A 133 -12.29 -7.21 14.12
C CYS A 133 -11.05 -6.48 14.64
N TYR A 134 -10.47 -5.61 13.82
CA TYR A 134 -9.37 -4.75 14.23
C TYR A 134 -9.74 -3.89 15.45
N LEU A 135 -8.91 -3.90 16.49
CA LEU A 135 -9.17 -3.19 17.74
C LEU A 135 -8.70 -1.73 17.73
N LEU A 136 -7.94 -1.35 16.71
CA LEU A 136 -7.43 -0.01 16.47
C LEU A 136 -7.31 0.27 14.95
N PRO A 137 -7.24 1.53 14.51
CA PRO A 137 -6.90 1.85 13.13
C PRO A 137 -5.49 1.36 12.82
N VAL A 138 -5.29 0.76 11.63
CA VAL A 138 -3.98 0.25 11.21
C VAL A 138 -3.60 0.81 9.84
N PHE A 139 -2.40 1.38 9.75
CA PHE A 139 -1.70 1.71 8.52
C PHE A 139 -1.12 0.43 7.93
N ASP A 140 -1.77 -0.09 6.89
CA ASP A 140 -1.66 -1.50 6.54
C ASP A 140 -0.65 -1.78 5.43
N THR A 141 -0.95 -1.37 4.21
CA THR A 141 0.01 -1.47 3.11
C THR A 141 0.45 -0.09 2.67
N VAL A 142 1.73 0.07 2.35
CA VAL A 142 2.29 1.33 1.90
C VAL A 142 3.31 1.07 0.81
N PHE A 143 3.29 1.91 -0.21
CA PHE A 143 4.23 1.83 -1.31
C PHE A 143 4.51 3.21 -1.91
N VAL A 144 5.77 3.44 -2.23
CA VAL A 144 6.23 4.59 -3.01
C VAL A 144 7.12 4.08 -4.14
N ARG A 145 6.83 4.50 -5.37
CA ARG A 145 7.62 4.19 -6.56
C ARG A 145 9.08 4.60 -6.36
N LYS A 146 10.02 3.76 -6.81
CA LYS A 146 11.47 3.90 -6.62
C LYS A 146 11.99 5.29 -6.97
N THR A 147 11.54 5.85 -8.09
CA THR A 147 11.93 7.18 -8.59
C THR A 147 11.45 8.34 -7.70
N TYR A 148 10.46 8.10 -6.84
CA TYR A 148 9.88 9.09 -5.91
C TYR A 148 10.25 8.85 -4.44
N ARG A 149 11.09 7.82 -4.15
CA ARG A 149 11.56 7.54 -2.79
C ARG A 149 12.54 8.62 -2.32
N ARG A 150 12.68 8.73 -1.00
CA ARG A 150 13.55 9.71 -0.30
C ARG A 150 13.14 11.18 -0.49
N GLN A 151 11.92 11.45 -0.94
CA GLN A 151 11.34 12.79 -1.07
C GLN A 151 10.32 13.11 0.05
N GLY A 152 10.38 12.41 1.19
CA GLY A 152 9.48 12.62 2.32
C GLY A 152 8.08 12.00 2.19
N LEU A 153 7.72 11.37 1.06
CA LEU A 153 6.37 10.84 0.81
C LEU A 153 5.89 9.83 1.87
N GLY A 154 6.75 8.89 2.29
CA GLY A 154 6.37 7.91 3.32
C GLY A 154 6.09 8.56 4.68
N MET A 155 6.83 9.62 5.04
CA MET A 155 6.55 10.38 6.27
C MET A 155 5.24 11.16 6.14
N ALA A 156 4.98 11.78 4.99
CA ALA A 156 3.72 12.49 4.74
C ALA A 156 2.51 11.56 4.80
N MET A 157 2.62 10.33 4.27
CA MET A 157 1.56 9.31 4.39
C MET A 157 1.31 8.91 5.84
N LEU A 158 2.36 8.68 6.63
CA LEU A 158 2.24 8.31 8.05
C LEU A 158 1.65 9.46 8.87
N GLN A 159 2.07 10.70 8.60
CA GLN A 159 1.51 11.90 9.22
C GLN A 159 0.02 12.04 8.94
N ASP A 160 -0.38 11.96 7.67
CA ASP A 160 -1.77 12.04 7.24
C ASP A 160 -2.64 10.93 7.87
N PHE A 161 -2.07 9.73 8.09
CA PHE A 161 -2.74 8.66 8.84
C PHE A 161 -2.94 9.02 10.32
N CYS A 162 -1.90 9.48 11.03
CA CYS A 162 -2.00 9.92 12.42
C CYS A 162 -3.01 11.05 12.61
N GLU A 163 -3.03 12.03 11.71
CA GLU A 163 -3.98 13.14 11.71
C GLU A 163 -5.42 12.67 11.44
N THR A 164 -5.59 11.73 10.51
CA THR A 164 -6.91 11.13 10.19
C THR A 164 -7.53 10.44 11.40
N PHE A 165 -6.71 9.84 12.27
CA PHE A 165 -7.14 9.10 13.46
C PHE A 165 -6.66 9.76 14.76
N ARG A 166 -6.63 11.10 14.82
CA ARG A 166 -6.11 11.86 15.96
C ARG A 166 -6.81 11.58 17.30
N GLU A 167 -8.07 11.13 17.26
CA GLU A 167 -8.87 10.83 18.46
C GLU A 167 -8.60 9.43 19.04
N ASP A 168 -7.93 8.54 18.29
CA ASP A 168 -7.60 7.20 18.76
C ASP A 168 -6.30 7.22 19.59
N GLU A 169 -6.37 6.68 20.83
CA GLU A 169 -5.21 6.62 21.73
C GLU A 169 -4.07 5.72 21.22
N ALA A 170 -4.40 4.72 20.39
CA ALA A 170 -3.45 3.79 19.81
C ALA A 170 -3.72 3.62 18.31
N LEU A 171 -2.64 3.65 17.54
CA LEU A 171 -2.59 3.50 16.09
C LEU A 171 -1.62 2.38 15.72
N GLY A 172 -2.00 1.56 14.75
CA GLY A 172 -1.21 0.44 14.28
C GLY A 172 -0.46 0.74 12.98
N VAL A 173 0.69 0.10 12.81
CA VAL A 173 1.33 -0.17 11.53
C VAL A 173 1.38 -1.69 11.37
N SER A 174 0.87 -2.23 10.27
CA SER A 174 0.77 -3.69 10.10
C SER A 174 2.14 -4.36 10.15
N TRP A 175 2.20 -5.46 10.89
CA TRP A 175 3.33 -6.39 10.87
C TRP A 175 3.28 -7.27 9.61
N PRO A 176 4.44 -7.63 9.02
CA PRO A 176 5.77 -7.16 9.36
C PRO A 176 6.07 -5.77 8.79
N ILE A 177 6.75 -4.92 9.57
CA ILE A 177 7.21 -3.62 9.07
C ILE A 177 8.55 -3.80 8.33
N SER A 178 8.60 -3.37 7.07
CA SER A 178 9.83 -3.41 6.27
C SER A 178 10.94 -2.53 6.88
N PRO A 179 12.23 -2.84 6.67
CA PRO A 179 13.34 -2.00 7.14
C PRO A 179 13.22 -0.54 6.69
N ALA A 180 12.79 -0.31 5.45
CA ALA A 180 12.57 1.04 4.92
C ALA A 180 11.46 1.78 5.67
N MET A 181 10.35 1.10 6.00
CA MET A 181 9.26 1.70 6.76
C MET A 181 9.65 1.93 8.23
N TYR A 182 10.47 1.06 8.83
CA TYR A 182 11.05 1.33 10.14
C TYR A 182 11.88 2.62 10.17
N GLN A 183 12.64 2.92 9.10
CA GLN A 183 13.35 4.19 8.99
C GLN A 183 12.41 5.40 8.88
N VAL A 184 11.27 5.24 8.20
CA VAL A 184 10.22 6.27 8.15
C VAL A 184 9.63 6.49 9.54
N CYS A 185 9.21 5.42 10.23
CA CYS A 185 8.68 5.50 11.58
C CYS A 185 9.68 6.14 12.54
N ARG A 186 10.96 5.77 12.47
CA ARG A 186 12.02 6.37 13.29
C ARG A 186 12.11 7.88 13.08
N LYS A 187 12.20 8.33 11.83
CA LYS A 187 12.30 9.77 11.51
C LYS A 187 11.04 10.52 11.95
N PHE A 188 9.87 9.94 11.72
CA PHE A 188 8.59 10.49 12.12
C PHE A 188 8.50 10.66 13.65
N LEU A 189 8.79 9.61 14.42
CA LEU A 189 8.75 9.64 15.88
C LEU A 189 9.82 10.54 16.53
N LEU A 190 10.91 10.82 15.83
CA LEU A 190 11.88 11.83 16.25
C LEU A 190 11.32 13.25 16.07
N ALA A 191 10.65 13.52 14.94
CA ALA A 191 10.03 14.80 14.63
C ALA A 191 8.72 15.07 15.39
N HIS A 192 8.01 14.01 15.79
CA HIS A 192 6.69 14.06 16.44
C HIS A 192 6.71 13.31 17.78
N PRO A 193 7.27 13.90 18.86
CA PRO A 193 7.33 13.28 20.18
C PRO A 193 5.98 12.85 20.74
N GLU A 194 4.91 13.57 20.39
CA GLU A 194 3.52 13.31 20.76
C GLU A 194 3.00 11.95 20.25
N GLU A 195 3.55 11.44 19.14
CA GLU A 195 3.13 10.18 18.52
C GLU A 195 3.86 8.95 19.09
N ARG A 196 4.90 9.14 19.92
CA ARG A 196 5.75 8.04 20.45
C ARG A 196 5.00 7.02 21.29
N GLY A 197 3.95 7.45 21.99
CA GLY A 197 3.07 6.57 22.76
C GLY A 197 1.91 5.97 21.95
N ARG A 198 1.65 6.51 20.75
CA ARG A 198 0.47 6.18 19.94
C ARG A 198 0.74 5.14 18.86
N LEU A 199 1.98 5.04 18.35
CA LEU A 199 2.31 4.14 17.23
C LEU A 199 2.85 2.77 17.67
N TRP A 200 2.15 1.72 17.20
CA TRP A 200 2.41 0.32 17.51
C TRP A 200 2.60 -0.50 16.23
N GLU A 201 3.53 -1.44 16.23
CA GLU A 201 3.57 -2.50 15.23
C GLU A 201 2.54 -3.55 15.64
N VAL A 202 1.66 -3.94 14.71
CA VAL A 202 0.44 -4.67 15.02
C VAL A 202 0.31 -5.93 14.16
N GLU A 203 0.17 -7.07 14.82
CA GLU A 203 -0.43 -8.27 14.22
C GLU A 203 -1.95 -8.22 14.43
N ALA A 204 -2.73 -8.60 13.42
CA ALA A 204 -4.19 -8.54 13.52
C ALA A 204 -4.72 -9.51 14.60
N PRO A 205 -5.80 -9.18 15.34
CA PRO A 205 -6.58 -7.94 15.34
C PRO A 205 -5.98 -6.73 16.10
N GLY A 206 -4.81 -6.86 16.71
CA GLY A 206 -4.12 -5.78 17.41
C GLY A 206 -4.53 -5.61 18.87
N GLY A 207 -4.78 -6.73 19.55
CA GLY A 207 -4.85 -6.80 21.02
C GLY A 207 -3.57 -6.34 21.70
N TRP A 208 -3.60 -6.22 23.03
CA TRP A 208 -2.45 -5.77 23.82
C TRP A 208 -1.23 -6.69 23.71
N ASP A 209 -1.47 -7.99 23.56
CA ASP A 209 -0.49 -9.05 23.33
C ASP A 209 -0.06 -9.17 21.86
N GLN A 210 -0.75 -8.50 20.94
CA GLN A 210 -0.51 -8.56 19.50
C GLN A 210 0.08 -7.26 18.95
N ARG A 211 0.60 -6.41 19.82
CA ARG A 211 1.20 -5.13 19.43
C ARG A 211 2.44 -4.80 20.23
N GLY A 212 3.43 -4.22 19.57
CA GLY A 212 4.67 -3.75 20.17
C GLY A 212 4.92 -2.28 19.89
N SER A 213 5.38 -1.52 20.88
CA SER A 213 5.69 -0.10 20.69
C SER A 213 6.79 0.06 19.64
N ILE A 214 6.50 0.80 18.57
CA ILE A 214 7.49 1.08 17.51
C ILE A 214 8.62 1.93 18.10
N TRP A 215 8.29 2.89 18.96
CA TRP A 215 9.29 3.75 19.58
C TRP A 215 10.31 2.95 20.41
N LEU A 216 9.85 2.02 21.26
CA LEU A 216 10.75 1.18 22.04
C LEU A 216 11.65 0.33 21.16
N LYS A 217 11.12 -0.26 20.07
CA LYS A 217 11.91 -1.03 19.10
C LYS A 217 12.98 -0.15 18.43
N VAL A 218 12.63 1.07 18.04
CA VAL A 218 13.55 2.05 17.45
C VAL A 218 14.67 2.45 18.42
N GLN A 219 14.38 2.56 19.72
CA GLN A 219 15.39 2.87 20.74
C GLN A 219 16.33 1.67 20.96
N LEU A 220 15.79 0.46 21.07
CA LEU A 220 16.59 -0.75 21.27
C LEU A 220 17.56 -1.04 20.10
N GLN A 221 17.17 -0.70 18.87
CA GLN A 221 18.05 -0.82 17.70
C GLN A 221 19.23 0.16 17.73
N GLN A 222 19.09 1.31 18.41
CA GLN A 222 20.17 2.31 18.53
C GLN A 222 21.18 1.94 19.62
N SER A 223 20.76 1.16 20.61
CA SER A 223 21.63 0.69 21.70
C SER A 223 22.47 -0.53 21.33
N ARG A 224 22.30 -1.11 20.13
CA ARG A 224 23.17 -2.19 19.63
C ARG A 224 24.48 -1.61 19.11
N PRO A 225 25.65 -2.12 19.55
CA PRO A 225 26.93 -1.75 18.95
C PRO A 225 26.90 -2.06 17.45
N PRO A 226 27.63 -1.30 16.60
CA PRO A 226 27.87 -1.73 15.23
C PRO A 226 28.66 -3.05 15.26
N ASP A 227 28.18 -4.04 14.48
CA ASP A 227 28.91 -5.28 14.19
C ASP A 227 30.20 -4.99 13.42
#